data_AF-A0A7V8X298-F1
#
_entry.id   AF-A0A7V8X298-F1
#
_cell.length_a   1.000
_cell.length_b   1.000
_cell.length_c   1.000
_cell.angle_alpha   90.00
_cell.angle_beta   90.00
_cell.angle_gamma   90.00
#
_symmetry.space_group_name_H-M   'P 1'
#
loop_
_entity.id
_entity.type
_entity.pdbx_description
1 polymer ?
#
loop_
_entity_poly.entity_id
_entity_poly.type
_entity_poly.pdbx_seq_one_letter_code
_entity_poly.pdbx_strand_id
1 'polypeptide(L)' 'MKPNHERAVMNRLKTARGHLDAVIRMVEDDTYCPDLMKQLSAVQGSLERASRIVLQNHLET' A
#
# COMPACT_ATOMS: atom_id res chain seq x y z
N MET A 1 5.30 7.69 -17.49
CA MET A 1 5.62 8.02 -16.07
C MET A 1 7.08 8.43 -15.99
N LYS A 2 7.44 9.52 -15.29
CA LYS A 2 8.84 9.92 -15.13
C LYS A 2 9.60 8.87 -14.31
N PRO A 3 10.89 8.59 -14.57
CA PRO A 3 11.63 7.51 -13.93
C PRO A 3 11.66 7.58 -12.38
N ASN A 4 11.70 8.79 -11.83
CA ASN A 4 11.67 9.00 -10.38
C ASN A 4 10.33 8.64 -9.76
N HIS A 5 9.22 8.99 -10.43
CA HIS A 5 7.87 8.66 -9.98
C HIS A 5 7.62 7.15 -10.06
N GLU A 6 8.08 6.49 -11.14
CA GLU A 6 7.96 5.04 -11.32
C GLU A 6 8.63 4.26 -10.18
N ARG A 7 9.90 4.58 -9.87
CA ARG A 7 10.63 3.94 -8.76
C ARG A 7 9.94 4.18 -7.42
N ALA A 8 9.44 5.40 -7.18
CA ALA A 8 8.77 5.76 -5.94
C ALA A 8 7.43 5.02 -5.74
N VAL A 9 6.66 4.81 -6.81
CA VAL A 9 5.44 3.99 -6.82
C VAL A 9 5.78 2.52 -6.62
N MET A 10 6.74 2.00 -7.36
CA MET A 10 7.14 0.59 -7.27
C MET A 10 7.58 0.20 -5.85
N ASN A 11 8.38 1.06 -5.20
CA ASN A 11 8.79 0.82 -3.81
C ASN A 11 7.60 0.78 -2.85
N ARG A 12 6.63 1.69 -2.99
CA ARG A 12 5.42 1.71 -2.16
C ARG A 12 4.53 0.50 -2.38
N LEU A 13 4.35 0.08 -3.62
CA LEU A 13 3.58 -1.13 -3.94
C LEU A 13 4.24 -2.38 -3.35
N LYS A 14 5.58 -2.48 -3.40
CA LYS A 14 6.32 -3.58 -2.76
C LYS A 14 6.13 -3.59 -1.24
N THR A 15 6.16 -2.43 -0.59
CA THR A 15 5.86 -2.30 0.84
C THR A 15 4.41 -2.70 1.16
N ALA A 16 3.44 -2.21 0.38
CA ALA A 16 2.02 -2.54 0.57
C ALA A 16 1.76 -4.04 0.40
N ARG A 17 2.43 -4.69 -0.57
CA ARG A 17 2.38 -6.15 -0.74
C ARG A 17 2.87 -6.89 0.51
N GLY A 18 4.06 -6.54 1.02
CA GLY A 18 4.59 -7.18 2.22
C GLY A 18 3.71 -6.97 3.47
N HIS A 19 3.06 -5.81 3.58
CA HIS A 19 2.08 -5.55 4.62
C HIS A 19 0.81 -6.40 4.42
N LEU A 20 0.30 -6.50 3.19
CA LEU A 20 -0.85 -7.35 2.88
C LEU A 20 -0.55 -8.83 3.19
N ASP A 21 0.66 -9.31 2.89
CA ASP A 21 1.10 -10.67 3.25
C ASP A 21 1.13 -10.90 4.78
N ALA A 22 1.37 -9.86 5.57
CA ALA A 22 1.24 -9.93 7.03
C ALA A 22 -0.24 -9.95 7.48
N VAL A 23 -1.10 -9.16 6.83
CA VAL A 23 -2.55 -9.17 7.10
C VAL A 23 -3.16 -10.53 6.78
N ILE A 24 -2.75 -11.16 5.67
CA ILE A 24 -3.21 -12.52 5.31
C ILE A 24 -2.87 -13.51 6.43
N ARG A 25 -1.63 -13.48 6.94
CA ARG A 25 -1.23 -14.32 8.07
C ARG A 25 -2.04 -14.06 9.34
N MET A 26 -2.38 -12.80 9.63
CA MET A 26 -3.25 -12.47 10.78
C MET A 26 -4.64 -13.10 10.65
N VAL A 27 -5.17 -13.24 9.43
CA VAL A 27 -6.44 -13.94 9.18
C VAL A 27 -6.28 -15.44 9.41
N GLU A 28 -5.19 -16.03 8.92
CA GLU A 28 -4.87 -17.45 9.12
C GLU A 28 -4.69 -17.78 10.62
N ASP A 29 -4.17 -16.85 11.40
CA ASP A 29 -3.95 -16.95 12.84
C ASP A 29 -5.20 -16.59 13.70
N ASP A 30 -6.37 -16.37 13.09
CA ASP A 30 -7.62 -15.97 13.75
C ASP A 30 -7.47 -14.75 14.68
N THR A 31 -6.73 -13.74 14.20
CA THR A 31 -6.44 -12.53 14.98
C THR A 31 -7.71 -11.69 15.21
N TYR A 32 -7.79 -11.06 16.39
CA TYR A 32 -8.90 -10.20 16.80
C TYR A 32 -9.30 -9.16 15.73
N CYS A 33 -10.58 -9.18 15.32
CA CYS A 33 -11.07 -8.42 14.17
C CYS A 33 -10.74 -6.91 14.20
N PRO A 34 -10.83 -6.19 15.34
CA PRO A 34 -10.42 -4.78 15.40
C PRO A 34 -8.96 -4.53 15.02
N ASP A 35 -8.04 -5.44 15.36
CA ASP A 35 -6.64 -5.29 14.99
C ASP A 35 -6.42 -5.60 13.51
N LEU A 36 -7.14 -6.58 12.96
CA LEU A 36 -7.17 -6.84 11.53
C LEU A 36 -7.69 -5.60 10.74
N MET A 37 -8.76 -4.97 11.20
CA MET A 37 -9.31 -3.75 10.59
C MET A 37 -8.32 -2.58 10.59
N LYS A 38 -7.55 -2.41 11.67
CA LYS A 38 -6.48 -1.40 11.73
C LYS A 38 -5.40 -1.67 10.69
N GLN A 39 -4.97 -2.93 10.54
CA GLN A 39 -3.93 -3.27 9.57
C GLN A 39 -4.43 -3.14 8.12
N LEU A 40 -5.67 -3.54 7.83
CA LEU A 40 -6.31 -3.29 6.53
C LEU A 40 -6.35 -1.80 6.19
N SER A 41 -6.74 -0.95 7.14
CA SER A 41 -6.74 0.52 6.96
C SER A 41 -5.33 1.06 6.66
N ALA A 42 -4.30 0.48 7.29
CA ALA A 42 -2.91 0.87 7.04
C ALA A 42 -2.42 0.47 5.63
N VAL A 43 -2.83 -0.70 5.14
CA VAL A 43 -2.58 -1.11 3.74
C VAL A 43 -3.28 -0.15 2.76
N GLN A 44 -4.54 0.19 3.01
CA GLN A 44 -5.29 1.16 2.19
C GLN A 44 -4.58 2.51 2.12
N GLY A 45 -4.13 3.05 3.27
CA GLY A 45 -3.37 4.30 3.30
C GLY A 45 -2.04 4.23 2.54
N SER A 46 -1.40 3.06 2.48
CA SER A 46 -0.18 2.84 1.69
C SER A 46 -0.47 2.87 0.18
N LEU A 47 -1.57 2.27 -0.25
CA LEU A 47 -2.04 2.31 -1.64
C LEU A 47 -2.44 3.73 -2.06
N GLU A 48 -3.13 4.47 -1.19
CA GLU A 48 -3.53 5.85 -1.48
C GLU A 48 -2.31 6.76 -1.73
N ARG A 49 -1.22 6.57 -0.96
CA ARG A 49 0.04 7.28 -1.20
C ARG A 49 0.65 6.95 -2.56
N ALA A 50 0.56 5.71 -3.01
CA ALA A 50 1.01 5.32 -4.36
C ALA A 50 0.15 6.00 -5.43
N SER A 51 -1.18 5.98 -5.28
CA SER A 51 -2.12 6.66 -6.18
C SER A 51 -1.84 8.16 -6.30
N ARG A 52 -1.51 8.85 -5.20
CA ARG A 52 -1.16 10.27 -5.22
C ARG A 52 0.08 10.57 -6.06
N ILE A 53 1.09 9.70 -6.08
CA ILE A 53 2.29 9.87 -6.91
C ILE A 53 1.96 9.64 -8.39
N VAL A 54 1.12 8.64 -8.69
CA VAL A 54 0.63 8.41 -10.05
C VAL A 54 -0.12 9.65 -10.56
N LEU A 55 -1.01 10.22 -9.74
CA LEU A 55 -1.74 11.44 -10.05
C LEU A 55 -0.79 12.63 -10.24
N GLN A 56 0.17 12.83 -9.34
CA GLN A 56 1.17 13.89 -9.48
C GLN A 56 1.92 13.75 -10.82
N ASN A 57 2.37 12.55 -11.16
CA ASN A 57 3.01 12.31 -12.45
C ASN A 57 2.08 12.68 -13.64
N HIS A 58 0.80 12.36 -13.55
CA HIS A 58 -0.18 12.67 -14.60
C HIS A 58 -0.37 14.20 -14.77
N LEU A 59 -0.41 14.96 -13.67
CA LEU A 59 -0.55 16.42 -13.69
C LEU A 59 0.71 17.15 -14.16
N GLU A 60 1.89 16.55 -13.99
CA GLU A 60 3.17 17.11 -14.46
C GLU A 60 3.56 16.65 -15.88
N THR A 61 2.64 15.96 -16.58
CA THR A 61 2.76 15.60 -18.00
C THR A 61 2.23 16.75 -18.84
#